data_AF-A0A1C5M3E4-F1
#
_entry.id   AF-A0A1C5M3E4-F1
#
_cell.length_a   1.000
_cell.length_b   1.000
_cell.length_c   1.000
_cell.angle_alpha   90.00
_cell.angle_beta   90.00
_cell.angle_gamma   90.00
#
_symmetry.space_group_name_H-M   'P 1'
#
loop_
_entity.id
_entity.type
_entity.pdbx_description
1 polymer ?
#
loop_
_entity_poly.entity_id
_entity_poly.type
_entity_poly.pdbx_seq_one_letter_code
_entity_poly.pdbx_strand_id
1 'polypeptide(L)'
;MDDFLRNFISRKWNLKGLTFTFLDVLLSVCITGTGLALRSTVMEYTPTNTWKLCAILLEFALAILCGAIVHSYTGSRLRAFLTYAVLAIYPTVVANGSLWNINCIYYVILFFLGLYLYSRGNALLGTGSILAGLLIAVFRMRSWWMTLSVAYPVSLNRGWPNFYEIIGKTAFVELYDKVSLLILAGMILTGIYWFADKKVKVTKDMVLRLFLFAAILIPYFAPYMPAWAGYTADVAALIYFMRWPKRFYLPMLHLIVSYSAYACAINGETKLPMVAFSVLLLAMLTIVGVDIYQAAVKGE
;
A
#
# COMPACT_ATOMS: atom_id res chain seq x y z
N MET A 1 -34.41 18.07 -23.86
CA MET A 1 -33.64 16.92 -23.34
C MET A 1 -34.67 15.96 -22.77
N ASP A 2 -35.02 14.94 -23.55
CA ASP A 2 -36.22 14.11 -23.35
C ASP A 2 -36.26 13.45 -21.98
N ASP A 3 -37.45 13.40 -21.39
CA ASP A 3 -37.75 12.72 -20.12
C ASP A 3 -37.27 11.26 -20.12
N PHE A 4 -37.17 10.64 -21.30
CA PHE A 4 -36.56 9.32 -21.50
C PHE A 4 -35.10 9.26 -21.05
N LEU A 5 -34.24 10.19 -21.50
CA LEU A 5 -32.82 10.23 -21.12
C LEU A 5 -32.66 10.54 -19.64
N ARG A 6 -33.48 11.46 -19.12
CA ARG A 6 -33.46 11.82 -17.70
C ARG A 6 -33.85 10.62 -16.82
N ASN A 7 -34.91 9.91 -17.18
CA ASN A 7 -35.36 8.69 -16.50
C ASN A 7 -34.35 7.55 -16.64
N PHE A 8 -33.69 7.40 -17.79
CA PHE A 8 -32.66 6.39 -18.00
C PHE A 8 -31.42 6.65 -17.14
N ILE A 9 -30.94 7.90 -17.08
CA ILE A 9 -29.79 8.31 -16.28
C ILE A 9 -30.08 8.17 -14.77
N SER A 10 -31.28 8.54 -14.32
CA SER A 10 -31.67 8.46 -12.90
C SER A 10 -32.18 7.08 -12.46
N ARG A 11 -32.31 6.12 -13.39
CA ARG A 11 -32.81 4.78 -13.07
C ARG A 11 -31.84 4.09 -12.12
N LYS A 12 -32.33 3.76 -10.92
CA LYS A 12 -31.60 2.98 -9.93
C LYS A 12 -31.87 1.51 -10.19
N TRP A 13 -30.84 0.77 -10.60
CA TRP A 13 -30.91 -0.68 -10.70
C TRP A 13 -30.49 -1.31 -9.39
N ASN A 14 -31.29 -2.23 -8.86
CA ASN A 14 -30.98 -2.95 -7.62
C ASN A 14 -30.57 -4.39 -7.94
N LEU A 15 -29.32 -4.74 -7.67
CA LEU A 15 -28.78 -6.08 -7.79
C LEU A 15 -28.28 -6.53 -6.41
N LYS A 16 -28.95 -7.54 -5.83
CA LYS A 16 -28.59 -8.15 -4.53
C LYS A 16 -28.31 -7.14 -3.40
N GLY A 17 -29.14 -6.09 -3.30
CA GLY A 17 -29.03 -5.07 -2.24
C GLY A 17 -28.08 -3.90 -2.55
N LEU A 18 -27.43 -3.92 -3.72
CA LEU A 18 -26.64 -2.80 -4.24
C LEU A 18 -27.46 -2.05 -5.28
N THR A 19 -27.67 -0.75 -5.06
CA THR A 19 -28.34 0.12 -6.04
C THR A 19 -27.30 0.92 -6.83
N PHE A 20 -27.27 0.77 -8.14
CA PHE A 20 -26.39 1.51 -9.04
C PHE A 20 -27.21 2.40 -9.98
N THR A 21 -26.68 3.58 -10.29
CA THR A 21 -27.19 4.40 -11.40
C THR A 21 -26.43 4.08 -12.67
N PHE A 22 -27.01 4.43 -13.82
CA PHE A 22 -26.31 4.35 -15.10
C PHE A 22 -24.98 5.13 -15.06
N LEU A 23 -24.97 6.28 -14.39
CA LEU A 23 -23.77 7.11 -14.27
C LEU A 23 -22.66 6.42 -13.48
N ASP A 24 -22.97 5.67 -12.42
CA ASP A 24 -21.97 4.93 -11.65
C ASP A 24 -21.30 3.84 -12.50
N VAL A 25 -22.09 3.15 -13.33
CA VAL A 25 -21.58 2.13 -14.26
C VAL A 25 -20.72 2.77 -15.33
N LEU A 26 -21.18 3.85 -15.95
CA LEU A 26 -20.42 4.59 -16.96
C LEU A 26 -19.09 5.09 -16.38
N LEU A 27 -19.12 5.69 -15.18
CA LEU A 27 -17.91 6.19 -14.54
C LEU A 27 -16.94 5.05 -14.22
N SER A 28 -17.44 3.89 -13.76
CA SER A 28 -16.61 2.70 -13.53
C SER A 28 -15.92 2.22 -14.80
N VAL A 29 -16.65 2.17 -15.92
CA VAL A 29 -16.09 1.77 -17.23
C VAL A 29 -15.05 2.79 -17.69
N CYS A 30 -15.34 4.09 -17.61
CA CYS A 30 -14.41 5.14 -17.98
C CYS A 30 -13.13 5.09 -17.15
N ILE A 31 -13.23 4.97 -15.82
CA ILE A 31 -12.06 4.88 -14.95
C ILE A 31 -11.24 3.62 -15.23
N THR A 32 -11.90 2.48 -15.45
CA THR A 32 -11.20 1.25 -15.84
C THR A 32 -10.45 1.45 -17.15
N GLY A 33 -11.11 2.03 -18.16
CA GLY A 33 -10.52 2.35 -19.44
C GLY A 33 -9.33 3.31 -19.31
N THR A 34 -9.44 4.37 -18.53
CA THR A 34 -8.33 5.29 -18.24
C THR A 34 -7.19 4.58 -17.51
N GLY A 35 -7.49 3.75 -16.52
CA GLY A 35 -6.48 2.97 -15.79
C GLY A 35 -5.73 1.98 -16.69
N LEU A 36 -6.41 1.39 -17.68
CA LEU A 36 -5.79 0.53 -18.70
C LEU A 36 -4.96 1.35 -19.69
N ALA A 37 -5.46 2.50 -20.16
CA ALA A 37 -4.74 3.39 -21.08
C ALA A 37 -3.46 3.94 -20.45
N LEU A 38 -3.48 4.32 -19.17
CA LEU A 38 -2.29 4.75 -18.43
C LEU A 38 -1.27 3.62 -18.28
N ARG A 39 -1.74 2.36 -18.19
CA ARG A 39 -0.84 1.20 -18.11
C ARG A 39 -0.24 0.88 -19.47
N SER A 40 -1.01 0.95 -20.55
CA SER A 40 -0.53 0.62 -21.90
C SER A 40 0.59 1.57 -22.36
N THR A 41 0.49 2.87 -22.05
CA THR A 41 1.52 3.85 -22.40
C THR A 41 2.87 3.58 -21.74
N VAL A 42 2.87 2.89 -20.59
CA VAL A 42 4.08 2.62 -19.82
C VAL A 42 4.59 1.19 -20.05
N MET A 43 3.68 0.26 -20.37
CA MET A 43 4.00 -1.15 -20.54
C MET A 43 4.97 -1.40 -21.70
N GLU A 44 4.93 -0.57 -22.75
CA GLU A 44 5.80 -0.65 -23.92
C GLU A 44 7.29 -0.51 -23.59
N TYR A 45 7.65 0.19 -22.51
CA TYR A 45 9.05 0.40 -22.12
C TYR A 45 9.72 -0.83 -21.50
N THR A 46 9.00 -1.95 -21.38
CA THR A 46 9.40 -3.08 -20.53
C THR A 46 8.86 -4.41 -21.07
N PRO A 47 9.56 -5.55 -20.86
CA PRO A 47 9.07 -6.84 -21.36
C PRO A 47 7.68 -7.19 -20.81
N THR A 48 6.75 -7.48 -21.72
CA THR A 48 5.39 -7.92 -21.36
C THR A 48 5.33 -9.44 -21.33
N ASN A 49 5.22 -9.99 -20.12
CA ASN A 49 5.09 -11.43 -19.87
C ASN A 49 3.71 -11.74 -19.28
N THR A 50 3.28 -13.01 -19.32
CA THR A 50 2.00 -13.45 -18.74
C THR A 50 1.83 -13.03 -17.28
N TRP A 51 2.92 -13.10 -16.49
CA TRP A 51 2.94 -12.65 -15.10
C TRP A 51 2.57 -11.17 -14.94
N LYS A 52 2.95 -10.32 -15.90
CA LYS A 52 2.65 -8.89 -15.87
C LYS A 52 1.16 -8.63 -16.08
N LEU A 53 0.56 -9.31 -17.05
CA LEU A 53 -0.88 -9.23 -17.31
C LEU A 53 -1.67 -9.71 -16.08
N CYS A 54 -1.25 -10.81 -15.46
CA CYS A 54 -1.83 -11.29 -14.20
C CYS A 54 -1.70 -10.25 -13.07
N ALA A 55 -0.54 -9.60 -12.93
CA ALA A 55 -0.33 -8.55 -11.94
C ALA A 55 -1.30 -7.38 -12.12
N ILE A 56 -1.49 -6.89 -13.36
CA ILE A 56 -2.45 -5.81 -13.67
C ILE A 56 -3.88 -6.22 -13.31
N LEU A 57 -4.29 -7.45 -13.64
CA LEU A 57 -5.61 -7.96 -13.24
C LEU A 57 -5.77 -8.00 -11.71
N LEU A 58 -4.73 -8.43 -11.00
CA LEU A 58 -4.73 -8.45 -9.54
C LEU A 58 -4.76 -7.04 -8.93
N GLU A 59 -4.21 -6.02 -9.59
CA GLU A 59 -4.33 -4.61 -9.13
C GLU A 59 -5.77 -4.12 -9.17
N PHE A 60 -6.52 -4.44 -10.23
CA PHE A 60 -7.95 -4.13 -10.28
C PHE A 60 -8.75 -4.93 -9.25
N ALA A 61 -8.40 -6.20 -9.05
CA ALA A 61 -9.00 -7.01 -7.98
C ALA A 61 -8.70 -6.42 -6.58
N LEU A 62 -7.48 -5.95 -6.36
CA LEU A 62 -7.09 -5.24 -5.13
C LEU A 62 -7.87 -3.94 -4.97
N ALA A 63 -8.07 -3.15 -6.03
CA ALA A 63 -8.85 -1.92 -5.97
C ALA A 63 -10.30 -2.19 -5.56
N ILE A 64 -10.92 -3.25 -6.09
CA ILE A 64 -12.27 -3.71 -5.70
C ILE A 64 -12.28 -4.13 -4.22
N LEU A 65 -11.30 -4.93 -3.80
CA LEU A 65 -11.15 -5.39 -2.42
C LEU A 65 -10.99 -4.21 -1.45
N CYS A 66 -10.18 -3.21 -1.79
CA CYS A 66 -9.99 -2.01 -0.99
C CYS A 66 -11.26 -1.17 -0.91
N GLY A 67 -12.03 -1.07 -2.00
CA GLY A 67 -13.37 -0.49 -1.98
C GLY A 67 -14.30 -1.21 -0.99
N ALA A 68 -14.29 -2.54 -0.98
CA ALA A 68 -15.07 -3.35 -0.04
C ALA A 68 -14.62 -3.16 1.43
N ILE A 69 -13.32 -3.03 1.66
CA ILE A 69 -12.75 -2.68 2.99
C ILE A 69 -13.26 -1.29 3.41
N VAL A 70 -13.13 -0.28 2.56
CA VAL A 70 -13.59 1.08 2.88
C VAL A 70 -15.10 1.11 3.14
N HIS A 71 -15.88 0.32 2.41
CA HIS A 71 -17.31 0.18 2.68
C HIS A 71 -17.58 -0.43 4.06
N SER A 72 -16.82 -1.46 4.48
CA SER A 72 -16.99 -2.08 5.81
C SER A 72 -16.64 -1.14 6.96
N TYR A 73 -15.66 -0.25 6.76
CA TYR A 73 -15.27 0.75 7.75
C TYR A 73 -16.17 1.99 7.77
N THR A 74 -16.67 2.46 6.63
CA THR A 74 -17.35 3.77 6.54
C THR A 74 -18.86 3.68 6.32
N GLY A 75 -19.37 2.53 5.89
CA GLY A 75 -20.75 2.37 5.39
C GLY A 75 -21.05 3.16 4.11
N SER A 76 -20.12 3.99 3.63
CA SER A 76 -20.33 4.88 2.50
C SER A 76 -20.00 4.18 1.18
N ARG A 77 -20.99 4.12 0.29
CA ARG A 77 -20.80 3.60 -1.08
C ARG A 77 -19.94 4.53 -1.92
N LEU A 78 -20.12 5.85 -1.75
CA LEU A 78 -19.33 6.86 -2.45
C LEU A 78 -17.85 6.70 -2.14
N ARG A 79 -17.48 6.54 -0.85
CA ARG A 79 -16.08 6.34 -0.46
C ARG A 79 -15.51 5.03 -0.99
N ALA A 80 -16.29 3.96 -1.00
CA ALA A 80 -15.88 2.67 -1.55
C ALA A 80 -15.58 2.76 -3.05
N PHE A 81 -16.50 3.37 -3.82
CA PHE A 81 -16.32 3.56 -5.25
C PHE A 81 -15.18 4.54 -5.57
N LEU A 82 -15.05 5.62 -4.80
CA LEU A 82 -13.94 6.56 -4.93
C LEU A 82 -12.59 5.90 -4.62
N THR A 83 -12.54 4.97 -3.67
CA THR A 83 -11.32 4.19 -3.38
C THR A 83 -10.90 3.37 -4.58
N TYR A 84 -11.85 2.65 -5.19
CA TYR A 84 -11.61 1.92 -6.43
C TYR A 84 -11.13 2.85 -7.53
N ALA A 85 -11.82 3.98 -7.72
CA ALA A 85 -11.53 4.94 -8.76
C ALA A 85 -10.10 5.49 -8.65
N VAL A 86 -9.72 5.92 -7.46
CA VAL A 86 -8.38 6.47 -7.18
C VAL A 86 -7.31 5.40 -7.39
N LEU A 87 -7.50 4.18 -6.87
CA LEU A 87 -6.51 3.09 -7.03
C LEU A 87 -6.32 2.66 -8.49
N ALA A 88 -7.38 2.68 -9.30
CA ALA A 88 -7.31 2.30 -10.71
C ALA A 88 -6.37 3.21 -11.52
N ILE A 89 -6.29 4.49 -11.17
CA ILE A 89 -5.45 5.50 -11.84
C ILE A 89 -4.26 5.97 -10.99
N TYR A 90 -4.05 5.36 -9.81
CA TYR A 90 -3.04 5.83 -8.86
C TYR A 90 -1.63 5.65 -9.46
N PRO A 91 -0.79 6.69 -9.53
CA PRO A 91 0.46 6.63 -10.30
C PRO A 91 1.40 5.50 -9.86
N THR A 92 1.53 5.25 -8.56
CA THR A 92 2.40 4.18 -8.05
C THR A 92 1.80 2.79 -8.26
N VAL A 93 0.46 2.67 -8.31
CA VAL A 93 -0.21 1.41 -8.68
C VAL A 93 -0.06 1.13 -10.17
N VAL A 94 -0.21 2.14 -11.02
CA VAL A 94 0.06 2.00 -12.46
C VAL A 94 1.52 1.63 -12.71
N ALA A 95 2.46 2.34 -12.06
CA ALA A 95 3.90 2.09 -12.19
C ALA A 95 4.29 0.68 -11.71
N ASN A 96 3.63 0.20 -10.67
CA ASN A 96 3.88 -1.11 -10.08
C ASN A 96 3.72 -2.25 -11.11
N GLY A 97 2.51 -2.42 -11.64
CA GLY A 97 2.20 -3.46 -12.61
C GLY A 97 2.83 -3.23 -13.98
N SER A 98 2.94 -1.98 -14.44
CA SER A 98 3.36 -1.67 -15.81
C SER A 98 4.86 -1.51 -16.03
N LEU A 99 5.65 -1.06 -15.05
CA LEU A 99 7.09 -0.87 -15.22
C LEU A 99 7.86 -2.16 -14.91
N TRP A 100 8.45 -2.24 -13.72
CA TRP A 100 9.40 -3.30 -13.37
C TRP A 100 8.98 -4.10 -12.13
N ASN A 101 7.76 -3.90 -11.62
CA ASN A 101 7.37 -4.48 -10.33
C ASN A 101 6.18 -5.45 -10.37
N ILE A 102 6.38 -6.56 -11.07
CA ILE A 102 5.52 -7.75 -11.02
C ILE A 102 5.53 -8.39 -9.61
N ASN A 103 6.40 -7.97 -8.68
CA ASN A 103 6.67 -8.76 -7.49
C ASN A 103 5.72 -8.49 -6.32
N CYS A 104 5.26 -7.25 -6.11
CA CYS A 104 4.61 -6.94 -4.85
C CYS A 104 3.11 -7.30 -4.76
N ILE A 105 2.36 -7.15 -5.86
CA ILE A 105 0.90 -7.29 -5.84
C ILE A 105 0.42 -8.65 -5.31
N TYR A 106 1.19 -9.71 -5.59
CA TYR A 106 0.88 -11.09 -5.22
C TYR A 106 0.84 -11.32 -3.72
N TYR A 107 1.65 -10.62 -2.92
CA TYR A 107 1.55 -10.67 -1.47
C TYR A 107 0.69 -9.54 -0.91
N VAL A 108 0.68 -8.36 -1.55
CA VAL A 108 -0.10 -7.22 -1.07
C VAL A 108 -1.60 -7.51 -1.08
N ILE A 109 -2.10 -8.16 -2.13
CA ILE A 109 -3.52 -8.55 -2.18
C ILE A 109 -3.90 -9.48 -1.02
N LEU A 110 -2.99 -10.35 -0.58
CA LEU A 110 -3.20 -11.25 0.55
C LEU A 110 -3.18 -10.51 1.90
N PHE A 111 -2.37 -9.47 2.03
CA PHE A 111 -2.39 -8.61 3.21
C PHE A 111 -3.74 -7.88 3.34
N PHE A 112 -4.23 -7.29 2.26
CA PHE A 112 -5.54 -6.62 2.25
C PHE A 112 -6.70 -7.60 2.38
N LEU A 113 -6.58 -8.81 1.82
CA LEU A 113 -7.58 -9.87 2.01
C LEU A 113 -7.63 -10.30 3.47
N GLY A 114 -6.47 -10.44 4.11
CA GLY A 114 -6.36 -10.70 5.54
C GLY A 114 -7.03 -9.61 6.39
N LEU A 115 -6.76 -8.34 6.10
CA LEU A 115 -7.39 -7.20 6.73
C LEU A 115 -8.92 -7.20 6.55
N TYR A 116 -9.39 -7.52 5.34
CA TYR A 116 -10.82 -7.61 5.04
C TYR A 116 -11.50 -8.72 5.84
N LEU A 117 -10.92 -9.92 5.87
CA LEU A 117 -11.45 -11.08 6.60
C LEU A 117 -11.45 -10.85 8.11
N TYR A 118 -10.40 -10.22 8.64
CA TYR A 118 -10.33 -9.80 10.04
C TYR A 118 -11.45 -8.81 10.37
N SER A 119 -11.70 -7.83 9.49
CA SER A 119 -12.80 -6.86 9.66
C SER A 119 -14.20 -7.52 9.66
N ARG A 120 -14.33 -8.73 9.10
CA ARG A 120 -15.57 -9.53 9.10
C ARG A 120 -15.69 -10.50 10.28
N GLY A 121 -14.69 -10.56 11.16
CA GLY A 121 -14.67 -11.45 12.32
C GLY A 121 -14.09 -12.84 12.05
N ASN A 122 -13.57 -13.11 10.84
CA ASN A 122 -12.94 -14.38 10.52
C ASN A 122 -11.42 -14.31 10.74
N ALA A 123 -11.01 -14.36 12.01
CA ALA A 123 -9.63 -14.18 12.42
C ALA A 123 -8.69 -15.30 11.90
N LEU A 124 -9.18 -16.53 11.77
CA LEU A 124 -8.39 -17.67 11.32
C LEU A 124 -7.99 -17.50 9.85
N LEU A 125 -8.97 -17.29 8.95
CA LEU A 125 -8.70 -17.08 7.53
C LEU A 125 -7.94 -15.76 7.30
N GLY A 126 -8.25 -14.73 8.09
CA GLY A 126 -7.53 -13.46 8.03
C GLY A 126 -6.03 -13.64 8.34
N THR A 127 -5.72 -14.31 9.44
CA THR A 127 -4.34 -14.63 9.84
C THR A 127 -3.64 -15.51 8.81
N GLY A 128 -4.33 -16.56 8.31
CA GLY A 128 -3.80 -17.44 7.27
C GLY A 128 -3.43 -16.68 5.99
N SER A 129 -4.27 -15.72 5.55
CA SER A 129 -3.97 -14.88 4.39
C SER A 129 -2.75 -13.98 4.62
N ILE A 130 -2.62 -13.37 5.80
CA ILE A 130 -1.46 -12.52 6.13
C ILE A 130 -0.18 -13.36 6.15
N LEU A 131 -0.20 -14.55 6.75
CA LEU A 131 0.95 -15.46 6.79
C LEU A 131 1.35 -15.92 5.38
N ALA A 132 0.38 -16.28 4.53
CA ALA A 132 0.63 -16.62 3.13
C ALA A 132 1.26 -15.43 2.37
N GLY A 133 0.73 -14.22 2.56
CA GLY A 133 1.31 -12.99 2.03
C GLY A 133 2.74 -12.79 2.49
N LEU A 134 3.02 -12.98 3.78
CA LEU A 134 4.35 -12.81 4.36
C LEU A 134 5.36 -13.82 3.79
N LEU A 135 4.96 -15.07 3.64
CA LEU A 135 5.79 -16.11 3.01
C LEU A 135 6.16 -15.74 1.57
N ILE A 136 5.17 -15.30 0.77
CA ILE A 136 5.41 -14.86 -0.62
C ILE A 136 6.29 -13.60 -0.65
N ALA A 137 6.06 -12.65 0.26
CA ALA A 137 6.86 -11.43 0.37
C ALA A 137 8.33 -11.76 0.66
N VAL A 138 8.60 -12.61 1.65
CA VAL A 138 9.97 -13.05 2.00
C VAL A 138 10.61 -13.81 0.84
N PHE A 139 9.89 -14.75 0.23
CA PHE A 139 10.40 -15.51 -0.93
C PHE A 139 10.78 -14.57 -2.07
N ARG A 140 9.91 -13.62 -2.44
CA ARG A 140 10.19 -12.70 -3.55
C ARG A 140 11.27 -11.70 -3.22
N MET A 141 11.31 -11.19 -1.99
CA MET A 141 12.36 -10.28 -1.55
C MET A 141 13.72 -10.97 -1.57
N ARG A 142 13.80 -12.23 -1.13
CA ARG A 142 15.01 -13.06 -1.19
C ARG A 142 15.43 -13.36 -2.62
N SER A 143 14.50 -13.77 -3.49
CA SER A 143 14.78 -14.02 -4.90
C SER A 143 15.31 -12.77 -5.59
N TRP A 144 14.70 -11.62 -5.34
CA TRP A 144 15.14 -10.34 -5.88
C TRP A 144 16.52 -9.91 -5.35
N TRP A 145 16.79 -10.18 -4.07
CA TRP A 145 18.09 -9.91 -3.48
C TRP A 145 19.22 -10.63 -4.19
N MET A 146 19.03 -11.94 -4.44
CA MET A 146 20.02 -12.81 -5.09
C MET A 146 20.32 -12.34 -6.52
N THR A 147 19.33 -11.81 -7.24
CA THR A 147 19.55 -11.25 -8.58
C THR A 147 20.43 -10.01 -8.55
N LEU A 148 20.26 -9.11 -7.56
CA LEU A 148 21.00 -7.85 -7.51
C LEU A 148 22.38 -7.96 -6.84
N SER A 149 22.62 -8.95 -5.97
CA SER A 149 23.94 -9.16 -5.33
C SER A 149 25.05 -9.47 -6.34
N VAL A 150 24.70 -9.81 -7.57
CA VAL A 150 25.63 -10.07 -8.68
C VAL A 150 25.87 -8.81 -9.53
N ALA A 151 25.00 -7.81 -9.47
CA ALA A 151 24.94 -6.71 -10.44
C ALA A 151 25.34 -5.32 -9.90
N TYR A 152 25.30 -5.08 -8.58
CA TYR A 152 25.52 -3.74 -7.99
C TYR A 152 26.34 -3.79 -6.70
N PRO A 153 27.07 -2.70 -6.34
CA PRO A 153 27.75 -2.59 -5.06
C PRO A 153 26.76 -2.72 -3.89
N VAL A 154 27.20 -3.39 -2.83
CA VAL A 154 26.37 -3.68 -1.65
C VAL A 154 26.01 -2.37 -0.95
N SER A 155 24.72 -2.06 -0.88
CA SER A 155 24.18 -0.88 -0.20
C SER A 155 22.90 -1.23 0.55
N LEU A 156 22.69 -0.58 1.70
CA LEU A 156 21.53 -0.81 2.59
C LEU A 156 20.21 -0.28 2.02
N ASN A 157 20.26 0.46 0.92
CA ASN A 157 19.11 0.97 0.20
C ASN A 157 19.22 0.62 -1.28
N ARG A 158 18.13 0.10 -1.88
CA ARG A 158 18.03 -0.19 -3.31
C ARG A 158 16.88 0.59 -3.97
N GLY A 159 16.81 1.87 -3.67
CA GLY A 159 15.93 2.86 -4.31
C GLY A 159 14.79 3.40 -3.43
N TRP A 160 14.60 2.87 -2.22
CA TRP A 160 13.59 3.35 -1.27
C TRP A 160 14.20 4.28 -0.21
N PRO A 161 13.72 5.51 0.01
CA PRO A 161 14.36 6.46 0.92
C PRO A 161 14.15 6.10 2.41
N ASN A 162 14.85 5.06 2.88
CA ASN A 162 14.76 4.50 4.22
C ASN A 162 15.72 5.20 5.21
N PHE A 163 15.75 4.71 6.45
CA PHE A 163 16.56 5.25 7.54
C PHE A 163 18.05 5.41 7.19
N TYR A 164 18.61 4.52 6.35
CA TYR A 164 20.02 4.54 5.98
C TYR A 164 20.43 5.71 5.09
N GLU A 165 19.47 6.43 4.48
CA GLU A 165 19.80 7.70 3.81
C GLU A 165 20.28 8.76 4.81
N ILE A 166 19.86 8.68 6.08
CA ILE A 166 20.25 9.65 7.13
C ILE A 166 21.61 9.27 7.73
N ILE A 167 21.80 7.99 8.08
CA ILE A 167 22.99 7.52 8.81
C ILE A 167 24.14 7.07 7.90
N GLY A 168 23.90 6.96 6.60
CA GLY A 168 24.84 6.43 5.61
C GLY A 168 24.48 5.00 5.18
N LYS A 169 24.53 4.77 3.86
CA LYS A 169 24.04 3.54 3.21
C LYS A 169 25.13 2.59 2.70
N THR A 170 26.38 3.02 2.72
CA THR A 170 27.54 2.29 2.17
C THR A 170 28.55 1.85 3.24
N ALA A 171 28.49 2.41 4.45
CA ALA A 171 29.38 2.06 5.54
C ALA A 171 28.81 0.87 6.35
N PHE A 172 29.69 -0.06 6.76
CA PHE A 172 29.38 -1.19 7.66
C PHE A 172 28.13 -2.00 7.29
N VAL A 173 27.91 -2.24 6.00
CA VAL A 173 26.67 -2.84 5.47
C VAL A 173 26.31 -4.19 6.12
N GLU A 174 27.29 -5.08 6.30
CA GLU A 174 27.11 -6.41 6.91
C GLU A 174 26.84 -6.40 8.42
N LEU A 175 27.12 -5.28 9.09
CA LEU A 175 26.82 -5.11 10.51
C LEU A 175 25.46 -4.45 10.65
N TYR A 176 25.24 -3.37 9.89
CA TYR A 176 23.99 -2.62 9.95
C TYR A 176 22.79 -3.39 9.43
N ASP A 177 22.93 -4.34 8.52
CA ASP A 177 21.79 -5.16 8.11
C ASP A 177 21.23 -6.02 9.27
N LYS A 178 22.10 -6.71 10.00
CA LYS A 178 21.75 -7.54 11.16
C LYS A 178 21.23 -6.68 12.30
N VAL A 179 21.94 -5.60 12.64
CA VAL A 179 21.56 -4.69 13.72
C VAL A 179 20.18 -4.09 13.45
N SER A 180 19.91 -3.68 12.22
CA SER A 180 18.63 -3.04 11.90
C SER A 180 17.46 -4.01 11.90
N LEU A 181 17.67 -5.27 11.52
CA LEU A 181 16.65 -6.31 11.70
C LEU A 181 16.36 -6.57 13.17
N LEU A 182 17.39 -6.56 14.03
CA LEU A 182 17.21 -6.68 15.49
C LEU A 182 16.48 -5.47 16.08
N ILE A 183 16.82 -4.25 15.64
CA ILE A 183 16.10 -3.02 16.05
C ILE A 183 14.64 -3.10 15.63
N LEU A 184 14.36 -3.45 14.37
CA LEU A 184 12.99 -3.59 13.87
C LEU A 184 12.20 -4.64 14.65
N ALA A 185 12.80 -5.82 14.91
CA ALA A 185 12.19 -6.85 15.74
C ALA A 185 11.95 -6.35 17.17
N GLY A 186 12.92 -5.65 17.76
CA GLY A 186 12.80 -5.02 19.08
C GLY A 186 11.66 -4.02 19.16
N MET A 187 11.51 -3.15 18.16
CA MET A 187 10.41 -2.18 18.08
C MET A 187 9.05 -2.87 18.00
N ILE A 188 8.92 -3.91 17.16
CA ILE A 188 7.68 -4.69 17.01
C ILE A 188 7.34 -5.41 18.33
N LEU A 189 8.30 -6.10 18.93
CA LEU A 189 8.11 -6.84 20.18
C LEU A 189 7.78 -5.91 21.35
N THR A 190 8.45 -4.75 21.44
CA THR A 190 8.14 -3.73 22.46
C THR A 190 6.73 -3.19 22.29
N GLY A 191 6.30 -2.95 21.04
CA GLY A 191 4.93 -2.58 20.73
C GLY A 191 3.94 -3.65 21.21
N ILE A 192 4.15 -4.92 20.85
CA ILE A 192 3.29 -6.03 21.27
C ILE A 192 3.24 -6.15 22.80
N TYR A 193 4.39 -6.06 23.47
CA TYR A 193 4.48 -6.10 24.92
C TYR A 193 3.68 -4.96 25.56
N TRP A 194 3.81 -3.73 25.06
CA TRP A 194 3.07 -2.58 25.58
C TRP A 194 1.55 -2.75 25.40
N PHE A 195 1.10 -3.27 24.25
CA PHE A 195 -0.31 -3.59 24.01
C PHE A 195 -0.83 -4.66 24.97
N ALA A 196 -0.02 -5.67 25.28
CA ALA A 196 -0.36 -6.74 26.21
C ALA A 196 -0.41 -6.26 27.66
N ASP A 197 0.59 -5.47 28.10
CA ASP A 197 0.67 -4.87 29.44
C ASP A 197 -0.54 -3.96 29.71
N LYS A 198 -0.84 -3.07 28.76
CA LYS A 198 -1.97 -2.13 28.86
C LYS A 198 -3.33 -2.74 28.54
N LYS A 199 -3.38 -4.03 28.18
CA LYS A 199 -4.61 -4.76 27.79
C LYS A 199 -5.46 -3.97 26.78
N VAL A 200 -4.78 -3.37 25.80
CA VAL A 200 -5.42 -2.48 24.81
C VAL A 200 -6.44 -3.28 24.00
N LYS A 201 -7.67 -2.79 23.92
CA LYS A 201 -8.71 -3.41 23.11
C LYS A 201 -8.42 -3.19 21.63
N VAL A 202 -8.14 -4.26 20.90
CA VAL A 202 -7.87 -4.21 19.45
C VAL A 202 -9.18 -4.09 18.68
N THR A 203 -9.58 -2.84 18.37
CA THR A 203 -10.73 -2.53 17.52
C THR A 203 -10.36 -2.64 16.03
N LYS A 204 -11.36 -2.70 15.13
CA LYS A 204 -11.10 -2.70 13.67
C LYS A 204 -10.32 -1.45 13.24
N ASP A 205 -10.66 -0.29 13.80
CA ASP A 205 -9.98 0.97 13.52
C ASP A 205 -8.53 0.95 14.01
N MET A 206 -8.26 0.33 15.17
CA MET A 206 -6.90 0.11 15.67
C MET A 206 -6.10 -0.79 14.71
N VAL A 207 -6.70 -1.86 14.19
CA VAL A 207 -6.04 -2.75 13.23
C VAL A 207 -5.64 -2.00 11.96
N LEU A 208 -6.50 -1.12 11.43
CA LEU A 208 -6.15 -0.30 10.25
C LEU A 208 -4.97 0.65 10.53
N ARG A 209 -4.94 1.28 11.72
CA ARG A 209 -3.82 2.15 12.16
C ARG A 209 -2.52 1.36 12.29
N LEU A 210 -2.56 0.21 12.96
CA LEU A 210 -1.41 -0.68 13.14
C LEU A 210 -0.92 -1.23 11.79
N PHE A 211 -1.83 -1.58 10.90
CA PHE A 211 -1.50 -2.07 9.56
C PHE A 211 -0.75 -1.01 8.74
N LEU A 212 -1.26 0.23 8.71
CA LEU A 212 -0.57 1.34 8.06
C LEU A 212 0.79 1.63 8.71
N PHE A 213 0.85 1.64 10.04
CA PHE A 213 2.10 1.88 10.76
C PHE A 213 3.15 0.83 10.42
N ALA A 214 2.79 -0.46 10.44
CA ALA A 214 3.68 -1.55 10.06
C ALA A 214 4.10 -1.47 8.58
N ALA A 215 3.17 -1.11 7.69
CA ALA A 215 3.43 -0.96 6.26
C ALA A 215 4.45 0.16 5.95
N ILE A 216 4.56 1.18 6.80
CA ILE A 216 5.60 2.22 6.69
C ILE A 216 6.87 1.82 7.46
N LEU A 217 6.72 1.27 8.68
CA LEU A 217 7.82 0.97 9.59
C LEU A 217 8.78 -0.07 9.01
N ILE A 218 8.23 -1.13 8.42
CA ILE A 218 9.02 -2.24 7.89
C ILE A 218 9.90 -1.75 6.73
N PRO A 219 9.39 -1.13 5.65
CA PRO A 219 10.23 -0.55 4.61
C PRO A 219 11.21 0.53 5.09
N TYR A 220 10.89 1.23 6.19
CA TYR A 220 11.72 2.31 6.70
C TYR A 220 12.97 1.82 7.44
N PHE A 221 12.88 0.72 8.21
CA PHE A 221 14.02 0.17 8.96
C PHE A 221 14.64 -1.07 8.31
N ALA A 222 13.88 -1.83 7.53
CA ALA A 222 14.42 -3.03 6.91
C ALA A 222 15.47 -2.68 5.84
N PRO A 223 16.60 -3.41 5.80
CA PRO A 223 17.66 -3.13 4.84
C PRO A 223 17.30 -3.64 3.44
N TYR A 224 18.00 -3.10 2.44
CA TYR A 224 17.94 -3.49 1.02
C TYR A 224 16.56 -3.32 0.36
N MET A 225 15.75 -2.39 0.89
CA MET A 225 14.40 -2.15 0.39
C MET A 225 14.40 -1.61 -1.05
N PRO A 226 13.61 -2.22 -1.95
CA PRO A 226 13.50 -1.78 -3.34
C PRO A 226 12.61 -0.55 -3.45
N ALA A 227 12.71 0.18 -4.57
CA ALA A 227 11.89 1.37 -4.84
C ALA A 227 10.37 1.20 -4.67
N TRP A 228 9.86 -0.03 -4.76
CA TRP A 228 8.44 -0.35 -4.59
C TRP A 228 8.05 -0.82 -3.18
N ALA A 229 8.95 -0.75 -2.21
CA ALA A 229 8.66 -1.18 -0.83
C ALA A 229 7.47 -0.41 -0.22
N GLY A 230 7.21 0.81 -0.69
CA GLY A 230 6.07 1.64 -0.30
C GLY A 230 4.70 1.21 -0.81
N TYR A 231 4.59 0.23 -1.72
CA TYR A 231 3.31 -0.07 -2.37
C TYR A 231 2.20 -0.47 -1.39
N THR A 232 2.52 -1.29 -0.37
CA THR A 232 1.55 -1.64 0.67
C THR A 232 1.09 -0.42 1.45
N ALA A 233 2.02 0.49 1.79
CA ALA A 233 1.72 1.71 2.52
C ALA A 233 0.94 2.74 1.68
N ASP A 234 1.18 2.85 0.37
CA ASP A 234 0.39 3.68 -0.55
C ASP A 234 -1.10 3.30 -0.48
N VAL A 235 -1.40 2.02 -0.64
CA VAL A 235 -2.78 1.50 -0.62
C VAL A 235 -3.38 1.63 0.78
N ALA A 236 -2.60 1.32 1.82
CA ALA A 236 -3.06 1.42 3.21
C ALA A 236 -3.37 2.87 3.61
N ALA A 237 -2.52 3.83 3.22
CA ALA A 237 -2.70 5.25 3.51
C ALA A 237 -3.94 5.80 2.82
N LEU A 238 -4.26 5.32 1.62
CA LEU A 238 -5.50 5.68 0.94
C LEU A 238 -6.73 5.19 1.72
N ILE A 239 -6.77 3.91 2.11
CA ILE A 239 -7.87 3.36 2.93
C ILE A 239 -8.00 4.13 4.25
N TYR A 240 -6.86 4.44 4.88
CA TYR A 240 -6.79 5.21 6.11
C TYR A 240 -7.42 6.61 5.95
N PHE A 241 -7.09 7.32 4.87
CA PHE A 241 -7.73 8.60 4.53
C PHE A 241 -9.25 8.46 4.31
N MET A 242 -9.71 7.40 3.65
CA MET A 242 -11.15 7.19 3.42
C MET A 242 -11.92 7.02 4.74
N ARG A 243 -11.29 6.44 5.77
CA ARG A 243 -11.85 6.37 7.12
C ARG A 243 -11.76 7.72 7.84
N TRP A 244 -10.60 8.38 7.79
CA TRP A 244 -10.36 9.69 8.42
C TRP A 244 -9.97 10.77 7.39
N PRO A 245 -10.95 11.48 6.78
CA PRO A 245 -10.68 12.45 5.71
C PRO A 245 -9.73 13.60 6.10
N LYS A 246 -9.65 13.95 7.40
CA LYS A 246 -8.71 14.94 7.94
C LYS A 246 -7.23 14.55 7.70
N ARG A 247 -6.96 13.27 7.47
CA ARG A 247 -5.62 12.72 7.21
C ARG A 247 -5.31 12.60 5.71
N PHE A 248 -6.00 13.38 4.85
CA PHE A 248 -5.77 13.40 3.38
C PHE A 248 -4.31 13.63 2.97
N TYR A 249 -3.60 14.46 3.72
CA TYR A 249 -2.19 14.74 3.44
C TYR A 249 -1.32 13.48 3.51
N LEU A 250 -1.73 12.46 4.27
CA LEU A 250 -0.93 11.27 4.54
C LEU A 250 -0.73 10.40 3.28
N PRO A 251 -1.76 9.95 2.53
CA PRO A 251 -1.54 9.30 1.24
C PRO A 251 -0.87 10.20 0.19
N MET A 252 -1.05 11.53 0.25
CA MET A 252 -0.38 12.44 -0.69
C MET A 252 1.13 12.51 -0.44
N LEU A 253 1.55 12.65 0.82
CA LEU A 253 2.96 12.63 1.19
C LEU A 253 3.58 11.27 0.86
N HIS A 254 2.89 10.17 1.14
CA HIS A 254 3.40 8.83 0.82
C HIS A 254 3.57 8.66 -0.70
N LEU A 255 2.59 9.13 -1.49
CA LEU A 255 2.64 9.08 -2.95
C LEU A 255 3.86 9.83 -3.51
N ILE A 256 4.17 11.00 -2.95
CA ILE A 256 5.35 11.77 -3.36
C ILE A 256 6.63 10.97 -3.09
N VAL A 257 6.75 10.34 -1.92
CA VAL A 257 7.88 9.47 -1.58
C VAL A 257 7.97 8.29 -2.53
N SER A 258 6.88 7.54 -2.70
CA SER A 258 6.84 6.36 -3.55
C SER A 258 7.14 6.70 -5.01
N TYR A 259 6.56 7.77 -5.54
CA TYR A 259 6.84 8.23 -6.90
C TYR A 259 8.31 8.63 -7.07
N SER A 260 8.91 9.30 -6.08
CA SER A 260 10.34 9.64 -6.10
C SER A 260 11.25 8.40 -6.11
N ALA A 261 10.87 7.35 -5.39
CA ALA A 261 11.58 6.07 -5.37
C ALA A 261 11.52 5.38 -6.74
N TYR A 262 10.34 5.32 -7.36
CA TYR A 262 10.19 4.82 -8.74
C TYR A 262 10.98 5.64 -9.74
N ALA A 263 10.96 6.97 -9.64
CA ALA A 263 11.73 7.85 -10.51
C ALA A 263 13.24 7.60 -10.37
N CYS A 264 13.74 7.40 -9.15
CA CYS A 264 15.14 7.04 -8.91
C CYS A 264 15.52 5.70 -9.56
N ALA A 265 14.65 4.70 -9.44
CA ALA A 265 14.92 3.37 -9.98
C ALA A 265 14.97 3.36 -11.51
N ILE A 266 14.22 4.25 -12.17
CA ILE A 266 14.14 4.32 -13.63
C ILE A 266 15.21 5.25 -14.21
N ASN A 267 15.37 6.44 -13.62
CA ASN A 267 16.25 7.48 -14.15
C ASN A 267 17.66 7.44 -13.56
N GLY A 268 17.90 6.63 -12.52
CA GLY A 268 19.16 6.58 -11.77
C GLY A 268 19.38 7.76 -10.81
N GLU A 269 18.65 8.87 -11.01
CA GLU A 269 18.75 10.08 -10.20
C GLU A 269 17.39 10.58 -9.70
N THR A 270 17.41 11.32 -8.60
CA THR A 270 16.24 12.04 -8.07
C THR A 270 16.48 13.53 -8.11
N LYS A 271 15.44 14.30 -8.45
CA LYS A 271 15.51 15.77 -8.45
C LYS A 271 15.65 16.38 -7.04
N LEU A 272 15.29 15.61 -6.01
CA LEU A 272 15.41 16.00 -4.60
C LEU A 272 16.23 14.96 -3.84
N PRO A 273 17.01 15.36 -2.82
CA PRO A 273 17.80 14.43 -2.03
C PRO A 273 16.92 13.37 -1.34
N MET A 274 17.30 12.10 -1.45
CA MET A 274 16.59 10.98 -0.82
C MET A 274 16.46 11.10 0.71
N VAL A 275 17.41 11.80 1.34
CA VAL A 275 17.37 12.11 2.78
C VAL A 275 16.10 12.87 3.16
N ALA A 276 15.65 13.81 2.33
CA ALA A 276 14.43 14.58 2.60
C ALA A 276 13.19 13.69 2.63
N PHE A 277 13.10 12.71 1.72
CA PHE A 277 12.00 11.73 1.71
C PHE A 277 12.08 10.76 2.89
N SER A 278 13.28 10.40 3.35
CA SER A 278 13.46 9.59 4.57
C SER A 278 12.98 10.31 5.82
N VAL A 279 13.29 11.60 5.96
CA VAL A 279 12.76 12.44 7.05
C VAL A 279 11.23 12.56 6.96
N LEU A 280 10.68 12.67 5.75
CA LEU A 280 9.24 12.71 5.55
C LEU A 280 8.56 11.40 6.00
N LEU A 281 9.13 10.24 5.67
CA LEU A 281 8.63 8.94 6.15
C LEU A 281 8.66 8.84 7.67
N LEU A 282 9.71 9.36 8.31
CA LEU A 282 9.80 9.42 9.78
C LEU A 282 8.70 10.32 10.37
N ALA A 283 8.42 11.48 9.77
CA ALA A 283 7.32 12.34 10.16
C ALA A 283 5.96 11.63 10.02
N MET A 284 5.77 10.85 8.95
CA MET A 284 4.54 10.07 8.77
C MET A 284 4.41 8.94 9.80
N LEU A 285 5.50 8.24 10.11
CA LEU A 285 5.54 7.22 11.16
C LEU A 285 5.16 7.80 12.52
N THR A 286 5.71 8.96 12.87
CA THR A 286 5.38 9.62 14.15
C THR A 286 3.91 10.04 14.20
N ILE A 287 3.35 10.57 13.12
CA ILE A 287 1.92 10.94 13.04
C ILE A 287 1.02 9.72 13.24
N VAL A 288 1.25 8.64 12.49
CA VAL A 288 0.44 7.41 12.62
C VAL A 288 0.65 6.75 13.98
N GLY A 289 1.88 6.79 14.53
CA GLY A 289 2.20 6.30 15.87
C GLY A 289 1.46 7.06 16.97
N VAL A 290 1.36 8.39 16.86
CA VAL A 290 0.56 9.23 17.77
C VAL A 290 -0.92 8.85 17.67
N ASP A 291 -1.44 8.59 16.47
CA ASP A 291 -2.83 8.15 16.30
C ASP A 291 -3.10 6.78 16.94
N ILE A 292 -2.12 5.86 16.89
CA ILE A 292 -2.21 4.57 17.60
C ILE A 292 -2.23 4.81 19.11
N TYR A 293 -1.29 5.60 19.62
CA TYR A 293 -1.19 5.89 21.05
C TYR A 293 -2.47 6.54 21.59
N GLN A 294 -3.01 7.54 20.86
CA GLN A 294 -4.24 8.22 21.26
C GLN A 294 -5.43 7.26 21.29
N ALA A 295 -5.60 6.39 20.30
CA ALA A 295 -6.68 5.39 20.34
C ALA A 295 -6.49 4.38 21.47
N ALA A 296 -5.25 3.95 21.73
CA ALA A 296 -4.96 2.97 22.78
C ALA A 296 -5.24 3.53 24.19
N VAL A 297 -4.95 4.82 24.42
CA VAL A 297 -5.17 5.48 25.72
C VAL A 297 -6.62 5.97 25.89
N LYS A 298 -7.22 6.53 24.84
CA LYS A 298 -8.57 7.12 24.91
C LYS A 298 -9.71 6.12 24.66
N GLY A 299 -9.41 4.93 24.14
CA GLY A 299 -10.40 3.89 23.84
C GLY A 299 -11.33 4.20 22.66
N GLU A 300 -10.88 5.07 21.74
CA GLU A 300 -11.60 5.44 20.50
C GLU A 300 -11.45 4.41 19.37
#